data_AF-A0A8T4M8T5-F1
#
_entry.id   AF-A0A8T4M8T5-F1
#
_cell.length_a   1.000
_cell.length_b   1.000
_cell.length_c   1.000
_cell.angle_alpha   90.00
_cell.angle_beta   90.00
_cell.angle_gamma   90.00
#
_symmetry.space_group_name_H-M   'P 1'
#
loop_
_entity.id
_entity.type
_entity.pdbx_description
1 polymer ?
#
loop_
_entity_poly.entity_id
_entity_poly.type
_entity_poly.pdbx_seq_one_letter_code
_entity_poly.pdbx_strand_id
1 'polypeptide(L)'
;MIINPENYFLIVIAVIWIIGSVMQDLKRREVDNLWNFLLIGIAIAYRLIVSFYNNDYWFVLNGLLGFVIFLGLGNLFYYSRLFAGGDAKLLIALGTILPFSYDWIVNLKIFGIFLTASFVGGSVYSLIWTFCLMANNFGKFKKDFSRNLKKYKKLFLVSLIFCILWIIFVFIISEIFLLLIALIILLFPVLFVFAKSIEEGSMIKSVSPSEVTEGDWICRNIIVNGKKIKANWEGVSKEELKLIKNSYKKKILIKYGIPFTPAFLIGFLILLLMGWKGWWV
;
A
#
# COMPACT_ATOMS: atom_id res chain seq x y z
N MET A 1 -7.85 11.96 -25.41
CA MET A 1 -6.99 10.79 -25.14
C MET A 1 -6.12 11.11 -23.93
N ILE A 2 -5.81 10.13 -23.07
CA ILE A 2 -4.89 10.36 -21.92
C ILE A 2 -3.49 10.76 -22.40
N ILE A 3 -3.06 10.17 -23.52
CA ILE A 3 -1.77 10.41 -24.15
C ILE A 3 -1.91 11.59 -25.11
N ASN A 4 -1.78 12.79 -24.56
CA ASN A 4 -1.75 14.05 -25.29
C ASN A 4 -0.40 14.76 -25.04
N PRO A 5 0.05 15.66 -25.94
CA PRO A 5 1.29 16.42 -25.77
C PRO A 5 1.45 17.07 -24.40
N GLU A 6 0.36 17.64 -23.88
CA GLU A 6 0.29 18.32 -22.58
C GLU A 6 0.54 17.38 -21.41
N ASN A 7 0.21 16.09 -21.55
CA ASN A 7 0.33 15.10 -20.48
C ASN A 7 1.65 14.33 -20.48
N TYR A 8 2.44 14.38 -21.57
CA TYR A 8 3.67 13.58 -21.67
C TYR A 8 4.64 13.87 -20.52
N PHE A 9 4.84 15.15 -20.20
CA PHE A 9 5.71 15.53 -19.09
C PHE A 9 5.20 14.96 -17.76
N LEU A 10 3.89 15.09 -17.47
CA LEU A 10 3.26 14.57 -16.26
C LEU A 10 3.37 13.04 -16.16
N ILE A 11 3.24 12.32 -17.27
CA ILE A 11 3.37 10.88 -17.31
C ILE A 11 4.82 10.46 -17.04
N VAL A 12 5.79 11.08 -17.72
CA VAL A 12 7.22 10.76 -17.56
C VAL A 12 7.70 11.06 -16.14
N ILE A 13 7.34 12.23 -15.60
CA ILE A 13 7.74 12.60 -14.24
C ILE A 13 7.14 11.64 -13.22
N ALA A 14 5.89 11.19 -13.41
CA ALA A 14 5.25 10.22 -12.53
C ALA A 14 5.97 8.88 -12.54
N VAL A 15 6.32 8.36 -13.71
CA VAL A 15 7.08 7.09 -13.82
C VAL A 15 8.42 7.21 -13.09
N ILE A 16 9.17 8.29 -13.32
CA ILE A 16 10.46 8.52 -12.65
C ILE A 16 10.27 8.58 -11.13
N TRP A 17 9.27 9.31 -10.65
CA TRP A 17 9.03 9.46 -9.21
C TRP A 17 8.57 8.18 -8.53
N ILE A 18 7.70 7.40 -9.18
CA ILE A 18 7.25 6.12 -8.65
C ILE A 18 8.42 5.14 -8.62
N ILE A 19 9.24 5.06 -9.67
CA ILE A 19 10.44 4.20 -9.66
C ILE A 19 11.40 4.61 -8.54
N GLY A 20 11.65 5.91 -8.37
CA GLY A 20 12.46 6.42 -7.26
C GLY A 20 11.88 6.03 -5.89
N SER A 21 10.57 6.12 -5.73
CA SER A 21 9.87 5.72 -4.50
C SER A 21 9.97 4.21 -4.25
N VAL A 22 9.85 3.39 -5.30
CA VAL A 22 10.05 1.93 -5.23
C VAL A 22 11.47 1.59 -4.80
N MET A 23 12.48 2.27 -5.36
CA MET A 23 13.87 2.06 -4.97
C MET A 23 14.14 2.44 -3.52
N GLN A 24 13.56 3.56 -3.05
CA GLN A 24 13.64 3.99 -1.66
C GLN A 24 12.95 2.99 -0.72
N ASP A 25 11.73 2.58 -1.03
CA ASP A 25 10.94 1.66 -0.19
C ASP A 25 11.57 0.25 -0.15
N LEU A 26 12.06 -0.27 -1.27
CA LEU A 26 12.75 -1.57 -1.30
C LEU A 26 14.06 -1.57 -0.50
N LYS A 27 14.80 -0.46 -0.49
CA LYS A 27 16.13 -0.34 0.15
C LYS A 27 16.07 0.15 1.59
N ARG A 28 15.27 1.17 1.87
CA ARG A 28 15.18 1.90 3.15
C ARG A 28 13.87 1.68 3.90
N ARG A 29 12.84 1.08 3.26
CA ARG A 29 11.49 0.88 3.85
C ARG A 29 10.78 2.18 4.23
N GLU A 30 11.24 3.28 3.67
CA GLU A 30 10.71 4.62 3.87
C GLU A 30 10.73 5.34 2.52
N VAL A 31 9.75 6.23 2.31
CA VAL A 31 9.72 7.16 1.19
C VAL A 31 9.87 8.56 1.74
N ASP A 32 10.89 9.28 1.27
CA ASP A 32 11.25 10.59 1.79
C ASP A 32 10.10 11.61 1.60
N ASN A 33 9.72 12.33 2.66
CA ASN A 33 8.65 13.32 2.57
C ASN A 33 8.95 14.41 1.53
N LEU A 34 10.21 14.84 1.47
CA LEU A 34 10.65 15.85 0.51
C LEU A 34 10.44 15.37 -0.94
N TRP A 35 10.64 14.07 -1.20
CA TRP A 35 10.43 13.48 -2.53
C TRP A 35 8.99 13.67 -3.01
N ASN A 36 8.01 13.40 -2.13
CA ASN A 36 6.59 13.53 -2.45
C ASN A 36 6.14 15.00 -2.54
N PHE A 37 6.65 15.88 -1.67
CA PHE A 37 6.31 17.31 -1.71
C PHE A 37 6.88 18.01 -2.95
N LEU A 38 8.07 17.63 -3.40
CA LEU A 38 8.63 18.13 -4.65
C LEU A 38 7.78 17.73 -5.85
N LEU A 39 7.24 16.50 -5.88
CA LEU A 39 6.37 16.05 -6.97
C LEU A 39 5.12 16.91 -7.10
N ILE A 40 4.46 17.20 -5.97
CA ILE A 40 3.27 18.06 -5.90
C ILE A 40 3.61 19.44 -6.46
N GLY A 41 4.71 20.04 -6.01
CA GLY A 41 5.14 21.37 -6.47
C GLY A 41 5.42 21.40 -7.98
N ILE A 42 6.18 20.42 -8.49
CA ILE A 42 6.51 20.32 -9.91
C ILE A 42 5.24 20.11 -10.76
N ALA A 43 4.34 19.23 -10.35
CA ALA A 43 3.11 18.94 -11.08
C ALA A 43 2.18 20.16 -11.16
N ILE A 44 1.97 20.87 -10.05
CA ILE A 44 1.14 22.08 -10.02
C ILE A 44 1.79 23.19 -10.85
N ALA A 45 3.10 23.41 -10.71
CA ALA A 45 3.82 24.42 -11.49
C ALA A 45 3.72 24.16 -12.99
N TYR A 46 3.91 22.92 -13.43
CA TYR A 46 3.77 22.54 -14.83
C TYR A 46 2.33 22.77 -15.33
N ARG A 47 1.32 22.37 -14.55
CA ARG A 47 -0.08 22.61 -14.91
C ARG A 47 -0.38 24.10 -15.06
N LEU A 48 0.14 24.95 -14.19
CA LEU A 48 -0.02 26.40 -14.27
C LEU A 48 0.56 26.96 -15.58
N ILE A 49 1.76 26.52 -15.95
CA ILE A 49 2.41 26.95 -17.20
C ILE A 49 1.57 26.54 -18.42
N VAL A 50 1.14 25.28 -18.49
CA VAL A 50 0.32 24.77 -19.62
C VAL A 50 -1.03 25.46 -19.69
N SER A 51 -1.68 25.68 -18.54
CA SER A 51 -2.95 26.37 -18.46
C SER A 51 -2.87 27.82 -18.94
N PHE A 52 -1.78 28.52 -18.61
CA PHE A 52 -1.51 29.87 -19.11
C PHE A 52 -1.26 29.87 -20.62
N TYR A 53 -0.48 28.92 -21.14
CA TYR A 53 -0.18 28.82 -22.56
C TYR A 53 -1.43 28.51 -23.41
N ASN A 54 -2.31 27.63 -22.92
CA ASN A 54 -3.53 27.20 -23.60
C ASN A 54 -4.74 28.11 -23.33
N ASN A 55 -4.63 29.08 -22.43
CA ASN A 55 -5.75 29.88 -21.91
C ASN A 55 -6.91 29.02 -21.34
N ASP A 56 -6.61 27.87 -20.75
CA ASP A 56 -7.60 26.99 -20.15
C ASP A 56 -7.27 26.67 -18.68
N TYR A 57 -8.00 27.29 -17.78
CA TYR A 57 -7.87 27.14 -16.33
C TYR A 57 -8.28 25.76 -15.81
N TRP A 58 -9.06 24.98 -16.58
CA TRP A 58 -9.51 23.65 -16.17
C TRP A 58 -8.34 22.68 -15.99
N PHE A 59 -7.24 22.85 -16.73
CA PHE A 59 -6.08 21.98 -16.60
C PHE A 59 -5.43 22.05 -15.21
N VAL A 60 -5.34 23.25 -14.63
CA VAL A 60 -4.83 23.47 -13.26
C VAL A 60 -5.87 23.05 -12.24
N LEU A 61 -7.13 23.45 -12.45
CA LEU A 61 -8.20 23.18 -11.51
C LEU A 61 -8.38 21.67 -11.30
N ASN A 62 -8.33 20.88 -12.38
CA ASN A 62 -8.36 19.43 -12.31
C ASN A 62 -7.18 18.86 -11.51
N GLY A 63 -5.97 19.43 -11.64
CA GLY A 63 -4.80 19.09 -10.82
C GLY A 63 -5.02 19.33 -9.32
N LEU A 64 -5.59 20.48 -8.97
CA LEU A 64 -5.91 20.84 -7.58
C LEU A 64 -7.04 19.98 -7.01
N LEU A 65 -8.09 19.71 -7.79
CA LEU A 65 -9.18 18.82 -7.38
C LEU A 65 -8.67 17.39 -7.15
N GLY A 66 -7.83 16.89 -8.07
CA GLY A 66 -7.15 15.61 -7.91
C GLY A 66 -6.32 15.54 -6.63
N PHE A 67 -5.55 16.59 -6.32
CA PHE A 67 -4.83 16.70 -5.05
C PHE A 67 -5.76 16.61 -3.83
N VAL A 68 -6.85 17.38 -3.81
CA VAL A 68 -7.79 17.39 -2.66
C VAL A 68 -8.43 16.01 -2.45
N ILE A 69 -8.84 15.33 -3.52
CA ILE A 69 -9.45 14.00 -3.41
C ILE A 69 -8.44 12.97 -2.91
N PHE A 70 -7.22 12.96 -3.48
CA PHE A 70 -6.21 12.01 -3.05
C PHE A 70 -5.63 12.36 -1.67
N LEU A 71 -5.68 13.63 -1.23
CA LEU A 71 -5.46 14.04 0.16
C LEU A 71 -6.48 13.39 1.10
N GLY A 72 -7.77 13.43 0.74
CA GLY A 72 -8.82 12.74 1.48
C GLY A 72 -8.61 11.22 1.51
N LEU A 73 -8.39 10.59 0.35
CA LEU A 73 -8.21 9.14 0.23
C LEU A 73 -6.91 8.65 0.91
N GLY A 74 -5.81 9.38 0.76
CA GLY A 74 -4.53 9.04 1.38
C GLY A 74 -4.62 9.07 2.90
N ASN A 75 -5.26 10.10 3.47
CA ASN A 75 -5.52 10.16 4.90
C ASN A 75 -6.48 9.05 5.37
N LEU A 76 -7.55 8.78 4.62
CA LEU A 76 -8.46 7.68 4.91
C LEU A 76 -7.69 6.35 4.96
N PHE A 77 -6.88 6.03 3.97
CA PHE A 77 -6.11 4.79 3.93
C PHE A 77 -5.05 4.71 5.02
N TYR A 78 -4.43 5.84 5.40
CA TYR A 78 -3.50 5.90 6.53
C TYR A 78 -4.19 5.60 7.86
N TYR A 79 -5.30 6.29 8.17
CA TYR A 79 -6.03 6.10 9.43
C TYR A 79 -6.79 4.76 9.48
N SER A 80 -7.21 4.22 8.34
CA SER A 80 -7.74 2.85 8.21
C SER A 80 -6.68 1.76 8.29
N ARG A 81 -5.39 2.12 8.44
CA ARG A 81 -4.26 1.19 8.53
C ARG A 81 -4.06 0.32 7.28
N LEU A 82 -4.53 0.80 6.13
CA LEU A 82 -4.31 0.14 4.85
C LEU A 82 -2.92 0.49 4.30
N PHE A 83 -2.52 1.76 4.41
CA PHE A 83 -1.24 2.27 3.93
C PHE A 83 -0.36 2.81 5.05
N ALA A 84 0.96 2.68 4.86
CA ALA A 84 1.93 3.37 5.69
C ALA A 84 2.01 4.85 5.29
N GLY A 85 2.66 5.67 6.12
CA GLY A 85 2.74 7.11 5.90
C GLY A 85 3.42 7.48 4.57
N GLY A 86 4.42 6.72 4.13
CA GLY A 86 5.09 6.92 2.83
C GLY A 86 4.17 6.66 1.64
N ASP A 87 3.48 5.51 1.66
CA ASP A 87 2.53 5.11 0.60
C ASP A 87 1.37 6.12 0.47
N ALA A 88 0.81 6.56 1.59
CA ALA A 88 -0.25 7.56 1.61
C ALA A 88 0.20 8.88 0.99
N LYS A 89 1.40 9.38 1.32
CA LYS A 89 1.93 10.63 0.75
C LYS A 89 2.24 10.53 -0.73
N LEU A 90 2.74 9.38 -1.20
CA LEU A 90 2.94 9.14 -2.62
C LEU A 90 1.60 9.13 -3.37
N LEU A 91 0.57 8.49 -2.81
CA LEU A 91 -0.78 8.52 -3.37
C LEU A 91 -1.30 9.95 -3.51
N ILE A 92 -1.14 10.78 -2.47
CA ILE A 92 -1.52 12.20 -2.48
C ILE A 92 -0.79 12.95 -3.59
N ALA A 93 0.51 12.73 -3.73
CA ALA A 93 1.32 13.37 -4.76
C ALA A 93 0.87 12.99 -6.17
N LEU A 94 0.57 11.71 -6.41
CA LEU A 94 0.04 11.23 -7.69
C LEU A 94 -1.34 11.83 -8.02
N GLY A 95 -2.14 12.19 -7.02
CA GLY A 95 -3.41 12.89 -7.23
C GLY A 95 -3.29 14.21 -7.99
N THR A 96 -2.16 14.91 -7.87
CA THR A 96 -1.89 16.14 -8.64
C THR A 96 -1.57 15.85 -10.12
N ILE A 97 -1.18 14.62 -10.45
CA ILE A 97 -0.69 14.21 -11.77
C ILE A 97 -1.80 13.53 -12.57
N LEU A 98 -2.50 12.58 -11.95
CA LEU A 98 -3.49 11.70 -12.61
C LEU A 98 -4.61 12.39 -13.41
N PRO A 99 -5.04 13.64 -13.14
CA PRO A 99 -6.05 14.31 -13.96
C PRO A 99 -5.54 14.62 -15.38
N PHE A 100 -5.62 13.65 -16.29
CA PHE A 100 -5.11 13.76 -17.66
C PHE A 100 -6.13 14.32 -18.67
N SER A 101 -7.37 14.57 -18.25
CA SER A 101 -8.43 15.15 -19.07
C SER A 101 -8.86 16.52 -18.55
N TYR A 102 -9.42 17.33 -19.44
CA TYR A 102 -10.16 18.54 -19.06
C TYR A 102 -11.53 18.18 -18.47
N ASP A 103 -12.10 17.06 -18.89
CA ASP A 103 -13.38 16.54 -18.39
C ASP A 103 -13.22 15.84 -17.02
N TRP A 104 -13.99 16.31 -16.05
CA TRP A 104 -14.00 15.78 -14.69
C TRP A 104 -14.47 14.33 -14.58
N ILE A 105 -15.50 13.94 -15.33
CA ILE A 105 -16.06 12.58 -15.31
C ILE A 105 -15.01 11.59 -15.82
N VAL A 106 -14.24 11.98 -16.84
CA VAL A 106 -13.13 11.19 -17.35
C VAL A 106 -12.02 11.05 -16.30
N ASN A 107 -11.68 12.14 -15.59
CA ASN A 107 -10.69 12.09 -14.52
C ASN A 107 -11.12 11.19 -13.36
N LEU A 108 -12.40 11.18 -12.97
CA LEU A 108 -12.93 10.25 -11.98
C LEU A 108 -12.77 8.78 -12.42
N LYS A 109 -13.04 8.46 -13.69
CA LYS A 109 -12.78 7.12 -14.24
C LYS A 109 -11.29 6.77 -14.16
N ILE A 110 -10.40 7.72 -14.48
CA ILE A 110 -8.95 7.55 -14.38
C ILE A 110 -8.53 7.21 -12.95
N PHE A 111 -9.04 7.93 -11.95
CA PHE A 111 -8.75 7.66 -10.55
C PHE A 111 -9.23 6.28 -10.13
N GLY A 112 -10.46 5.91 -10.50
CA GLY A 112 -11.04 4.61 -10.19
C GLY A 112 -10.22 3.46 -10.79
N ILE A 113 -9.82 3.58 -12.05
CA ILE A 113 -8.98 2.58 -12.73
C ILE A 113 -7.59 2.51 -12.10
N PHE A 114 -6.96 3.65 -11.82
CA PHE A 114 -5.65 3.68 -11.17
C PHE A 114 -5.68 3.00 -9.79
N LEU A 115 -6.65 3.33 -8.94
CA LEU A 115 -6.78 2.74 -7.61
C LEU A 115 -7.09 1.25 -7.70
N THR A 116 -8.03 0.85 -8.55
CA THR A 116 -8.39 -0.56 -8.74
C THR A 116 -7.19 -1.36 -9.25
N ALA A 117 -6.49 -0.87 -10.26
CA ALA A 117 -5.29 -1.50 -10.80
C ALA A 117 -4.16 -1.56 -9.77
N SER A 118 -4.00 -0.52 -8.94
CA SER A 118 -3.01 -0.51 -7.85
C SER A 118 -3.35 -1.54 -6.76
N PHE A 119 -4.62 -1.68 -6.35
CA PHE A 119 -5.02 -2.68 -5.36
C PHE A 119 -4.93 -4.11 -5.90
N VAL A 120 -5.40 -4.35 -7.12
CA VAL A 120 -5.30 -5.67 -7.77
C VAL A 120 -3.83 -6.03 -8.00
N GLY A 121 -3.06 -5.14 -8.63
CA GLY A 121 -1.64 -5.34 -8.88
C GLY A 121 -0.84 -5.50 -7.59
N GLY A 122 -1.14 -4.68 -6.57
CA GLY A 122 -0.55 -4.76 -5.23
C GLY A 122 -0.88 -6.05 -4.50
N SER A 123 -2.11 -6.56 -4.61
CA SER A 123 -2.49 -7.85 -4.05
C SER A 123 -1.69 -8.99 -4.66
N VAL A 124 -1.55 -9.02 -5.99
CA VAL A 124 -0.74 -10.02 -6.71
C VAL A 124 0.73 -9.92 -6.31
N TYR A 125 1.29 -8.70 -6.28
CA TYR A 125 2.66 -8.46 -5.84
C TYR A 125 2.89 -8.94 -4.40
N SER A 126 2.01 -8.58 -3.47
CA SER A 126 2.12 -8.97 -2.06
C SER A 126 2.05 -10.48 -1.87
N LEU A 127 1.20 -11.15 -2.65
CA LEU A 127 1.08 -12.59 -2.66
C LEU A 127 2.37 -13.24 -3.16
N ILE A 128 2.92 -12.81 -4.30
CA ILE A 128 4.21 -13.29 -4.82
C ILE A 128 5.32 -13.07 -3.78
N TRP A 129 5.38 -11.88 -3.18
CA TRP A 129 6.39 -11.54 -2.17
C TRP A 129 6.30 -12.44 -0.94
N THR A 130 5.09 -12.71 -0.43
CA THR A 130 4.91 -13.62 0.71
C THR A 130 5.27 -15.06 0.37
N PHE A 131 5.00 -15.53 -0.85
CA PHE A 131 5.48 -16.83 -1.32
C PHE A 131 7.01 -16.90 -1.41
N CYS A 132 7.67 -15.85 -1.89
CA CYS A 132 9.14 -15.77 -1.88
C CYS A 132 9.70 -15.81 -0.44
N LEU A 133 9.09 -15.06 0.49
CA LEU A 133 9.48 -15.09 1.92
C LEU A 133 9.25 -16.46 2.56
N MET A 134 8.18 -17.16 2.16
CA MET A 134 7.90 -18.53 2.59
C MET A 134 9.00 -19.48 2.11
N ALA A 135 9.33 -19.43 0.81
CA ALA A 135 10.33 -20.31 0.21
C ALA A 135 11.71 -20.12 0.85
N ASN A 136 12.12 -18.87 1.08
CA ASN A 136 13.43 -18.56 1.69
C ASN A 136 13.57 -19.04 3.14
N ASN A 137 12.46 -19.12 3.89
CA ASN A 137 12.46 -19.52 5.31
C ASN A 137 11.56 -20.74 5.57
N PHE A 138 11.47 -21.67 4.61
CA PHE A 138 10.45 -22.73 4.61
C PHE A 138 10.45 -23.58 5.88
N GLY A 139 11.63 -23.90 6.42
CA GLY A 139 11.76 -24.68 7.66
C GLY A 139 11.13 -23.97 8.87
N LYS A 140 11.39 -22.66 9.03
CA LYS A 140 10.80 -21.86 10.11
C LYS A 140 9.30 -21.66 9.87
N PHE A 141 8.91 -21.35 8.63
CA PHE A 141 7.51 -21.22 8.24
C PHE A 141 6.70 -22.48 8.57
N LYS A 142 7.17 -23.67 8.20
CA LYS A 142 6.48 -24.95 8.48
C LYS A 142 6.20 -25.14 9.97
N LYS A 143 7.18 -24.80 10.82
CA LYS A 143 7.05 -24.87 12.28
C LYS A 143 6.01 -23.88 12.81
N ASP A 144 6.08 -22.63 12.36
CA ASP A 144 5.15 -21.58 12.78
C ASP A 144 3.73 -21.83 12.25
N PHE A 145 3.58 -22.35 11.03
CA PHE A 145 2.31 -22.74 10.42
C PHE A 145 1.61 -23.86 11.19
N SER A 146 2.34 -24.94 11.54
CA SER A 146 1.78 -26.02 12.36
C SER A 146 1.35 -25.52 13.75
N ARG A 147 2.14 -24.64 14.37
CA ARG A 147 1.80 -24.01 15.66
C ARG A 147 0.52 -23.18 15.53
N ASN A 148 0.42 -22.35 14.49
CA ASN A 148 -0.71 -21.45 14.28
C ASN A 148 -1.99 -22.20 13.89
N LEU A 149 -1.91 -23.29 13.11
CA LEU A 149 -3.05 -24.17 12.86
C LEU A 149 -3.66 -24.71 14.16
N LYS A 150 -2.83 -25.19 15.09
CA LYS A 150 -3.30 -25.69 16.40
C LYS A 150 -3.91 -24.57 17.24
N LYS A 151 -3.26 -23.39 17.27
CA LYS A 151 -3.70 -22.22 18.03
C LYS A 151 -5.06 -21.69 17.55
N TYR A 152 -5.28 -21.66 16.25
CA TYR A 152 -6.48 -21.07 15.62
C TYR A 152 -7.51 -22.11 15.16
N LYS A 153 -7.46 -23.36 15.65
CA LYS A 153 -8.42 -24.43 15.28
C LYS A 153 -9.89 -24.03 15.43
N LYS A 154 -10.22 -23.18 16.42
CA LYS A 154 -11.58 -22.65 16.62
C LYS A 154 -12.06 -21.80 15.45
N LEU A 155 -11.16 -21.05 14.80
CA LEU A 155 -11.47 -20.23 13.64
C LEU A 155 -11.94 -21.08 12.45
N PHE A 156 -11.34 -22.27 12.26
CA PHE A 156 -11.77 -23.22 11.23
C PHE A 156 -13.17 -23.75 11.50
N LEU A 157 -13.48 -24.11 12.76
CA LEU A 157 -14.82 -24.57 13.13
C LEU A 157 -15.88 -23.48 12.90
N VAL A 158 -15.58 -22.24 13.30
CA VAL A 158 -16.48 -21.10 13.08
C VAL A 158 -16.69 -20.86 11.59
N SER A 159 -15.62 -20.83 10.79
CA SER A 159 -15.68 -20.68 9.34
C SER A 159 -16.53 -21.79 8.69
N LEU A 160 -16.41 -23.05 9.15
CA LEU A 160 -17.21 -24.16 8.65
C LEU A 160 -18.71 -23.97 8.93
N ILE A 161 -19.07 -23.55 10.16
CA ILE A 161 -20.45 -23.26 10.53
C ILE A 161 -21.01 -22.13 9.65
N PHE A 162 -20.28 -21.03 9.48
CA PHE A 162 -20.68 -19.93 8.60
C PHE A 162 -20.82 -20.36 7.14
N CYS A 163 -19.94 -21.24 6.66
CA CYS A 163 -20.02 -21.79 5.30
C CYS A 163 -21.31 -22.60 5.10
N ILE A 164 -21.66 -23.46 6.06
CA ILE A 164 -22.91 -24.24 6.01
C ILE A 164 -24.13 -23.33 6.03
N LEU A 165 -24.17 -22.35 6.95
CA LEU A 165 -25.27 -21.38 7.03
C LEU A 165 -25.40 -20.57 5.71
N TRP A 166 -24.27 -20.18 5.12
CA TRP A 166 -24.26 -19.48 3.84
C TRP A 166 -24.79 -20.35 2.69
N ILE A 167 -24.40 -21.62 2.62
CA ILE A 167 -24.90 -22.55 1.59
C ILE A 167 -26.42 -22.73 1.72
N ILE A 168 -26.95 -22.87 2.95
CA ILE A 168 -28.40 -22.95 3.19
C ILE A 168 -29.10 -21.67 2.72
N PHE A 169 -28.52 -20.50 3.03
CA PHE A 169 -29.04 -19.21 2.58
C PHE A 169 -29.07 -19.09 1.05
N VAL A 170 -27.99 -19.49 0.37
CA VAL A 170 -27.91 -19.50 -1.09
C VAL A 170 -28.95 -20.44 -1.70
N PHE A 171 -29.21 -21.59 -1.09
CA PHE A 171 -30.24 -22.52 -1.53
C PHE A 171 -31.65 -21.91 -1.44
N ILE A 172 -31.95 -21.14 -0.39
CA ILE A 172 -33.24 -20.44 -0.22
C ILE A 172 -33.42 -19.37 -1.31
N ILE A 173 -32.37 -18.61 -1.62
CA ILE A 173 -32.44 -17.50 -2.59
C ILE A 173 -32.34 -18.01 -4.04
N SER A 174 -31.86 -19.25 -4.26
CA SER A 174 -31.68 -19.86 -5.60
C SER A 174 -30.66 -19.14 -6.50
N GLU A 175 -29.74 -18.36 -5.93
CA GLU A 175 -28.72 -17.60 -6.66
C GLU A 175 -27.35 -18.29 -6.61
N ILE A 176 -27.09 -19.19 -7.56
CA ILE A 176 -25.94 -20.10 -7.53
C ILE A 176 -24.57 -19.39 -7.54
N PHE A 177 -24.49 -18.18 -8.09
CA PHE A 177 -23.26 -17.38 -8.12
C PHE A 177 -22.73 -17.04 -6.73
N LEU A 178 -23.61 -16.98 -5.72
CA LEU A 178 -23.24 -16.69 -4.33
C LEU A 178 -22.46 -17.84 -3.66
N LEU A 179 -22.38 -19.03 -4.27
CA LEU A 179 -21.54 -20.13 -3.77
C LEU A 179 -20.05 -19.79 -3.76
N LEU A 180 -19.60 -18.86 -4.61
CA LEU A 180 -18.21 -18.37 -4.59
C LEU A 180 -17.82 -17.77 -3.24
N ILE A 181 -18.78 -17.13 -2.54
CA ILE A 181 -18.55 -16.55 -1.21
C ILE A 181 -18.34 -17.65 -0.17
N ALA A 182 -19.00 -18.81 -0.30
CA ALA A 182 -18.78 -19.96 0.58
C ALA A 182 -17.33 -20.45 0.51
N LEU A 183 -16.76 -20.48 -0.69
CA LEU A 183 -15.35 -20.84 -0.90
C LEU A 183 -14.41 -19.84 -0.22
N ILE A 184 -14.69 -18.54 -0.32
CA ILE A 184 -13.92 -17.49 0.35
C ILE A 184 -13.99 -17.66 1.88
N ILE A 185 -15.18 -17.92 2.43
CA ILE A 185 -15.37 -18.16 3.87
C ILE A 185 -14.50 -19.33 4.35
N LEU A 186 -14.45 -20.43 3.58
CA LEU A 186 -13.67 -21.61 3.91
C LEU A 186 -12.15 -21.40 3.76
N LEU A 187 -11.74 -20.62 2.77
CA LEU A 187 -10.33 -20.29 2.53
C LEU A 187 -9.77 -19.26 3.53
N PHE A 188 -10.62 -18.39 4.07
CA PHE A 188 -10.23 -17.34 5.01
C PHE A 188 -9.35 -17.83 6.18
N PRO A 189 -9.72 -18.86 6.97
CA PRO A 189 -8.88 -19.33 8.07
C PRO A 189 -7.51 -19.84 7.60
N VAL A 190 -7.43 -20.45 6.41
CA VAL A 190 -6.15 -20.92 5.83
C VAL A 190 -5.27 -19.73 5.48
N LEU A 191 -5.83 -18.74 4.77
CA LEU A 191 -5.12 -17.50 4.41
C LEU A 191 -4.67 -16.70 5.64
N PHE A 192 -5.52 -16.65 6.67
CA PHE A 192 -5.19 -15.99 7.94
C PHE A 192 -4.01 -16.68 8.64
N VAL A 193 -4.05 -18.01 8.78
CA VAL A 193 -2.94 -18.77 9.39
C VAL A 193 -1.67 -18.66 8.56
N PHE A 194 -1.78 -18.69 7.24
CA PHE A 194 -0.66 -18.47 6.33
C PHE A 194 -0.01 -17.10 6.58
N ALA A 195 -0.79 -16.02 6.50
CA ALA A 195 -0.32 -14.65 6.73
C ALA A 195 0.34 -14.50 8.11
N LYS A 196 -0.29 -15.05 9.16
CA LYS A 196 0.26 -14.96 10.52
C LYS A 196 1.57 -15.72 10.69
N SER A 197 1.73 -16.83 9.98
CA SER A 197 2.95 -17.63 10.02
C SER A 197 4.10 -16.98 9.26
N ILE A 198 3.81 -16.30 8.15
CA ILE A 198 4.81 -15.47 7.46
C ILE A 198 5.21 -14.28 8.32
N GLU A 199 4.25 -13.65 9.01
CA GLU A 199 4.54 -12.54 9.91
C GLU A 199 5.51 -12.95 11.02
N GLU A 200 5.19 -14.00 11.77
CA GLU A 200 6.01 -14.50 12.89
C GLU A 200 7.34 -15.12 12.42
N GLY A 201 7.32 -15.79 11.27
CA GLY A 201 8.46 -16.52 10.72
C GLY A 201 9.48 -15.63 10.02
N SER A 202 9.02 -14.68 9.20
CA SER A 202 9.88 -13.98 8.22
C SER A 202 9.86 -12.46 8.35
N MET A 203 8.78 -11.86 8.85
CA MET A 203 8.64 -10.39 8.92
C MET A 203 9.16 -9.80 10.24
N ILE A 204 9.10 -10.55 11.34
CA ILE A 204 9.69 -10.11 12.61
C ILE A 204 11.20 -10.38 12.59
N LYS A 205 12.00 -9.32 12.60
CA LYS A 205 13.46 -9.37 12.57
C LYS A 205 14.07 -8.76 13.82
N SER A 206 15.20 -9.31 14.24
CA SER A 206 16.00 -8.79 15.34
C SER A 206 17.16 -7.98 14.77
N VAL A 207 17.08 -6.66 14.90
CA VAL A 207 18.03 -5.72 14.29
C VAL A 207 18.85 -4.97 15.33
N SER A 208 19.98 -4.42 14.91
CA SER A 208 20.80 -3.55 15.74
C SER A 208 20.17 -2.14 15.86
N PRO A 209 20.44 -1.38 16.95
CA PRO A 209 19.95 0.00 17.10
C PRO A 209 20.33 0.92 15.94
N SER A 210 21.48 0.69 15.28
CA SER A 210 21.94 1.45 14.12
C SER A 210 21.08 1.24 12.87
N GLU A 211 20.51 0.05 12.70
CA GLU A 211 19.67 -0.33 11.56
C GLU A 211 18.23 0.16 11.66
N VAL A 212 17.80 0.62 12.85
CA VAL A 212 16.46 1.18 13.04
C VAL A 212 16.31 2.44 12.16
N THR A 213 15.15 2.55 11.54
CA THR A 213 14.73 3.68 10.70
C THR A 213 13.49 4.35 11.30
N GLU A 214 13.18 5.56 10.84
CA GLU A 214 11.97 6.26 11.26
C GLU A 214 10.74 5.50 10.75
N GLY A 215 9.69 5.41 11.58
CA GLY A 215 8.47 4.68 11.23
C GLY A 215 8.52 3.17 11.42
N ASP A 216 9.67 2.59 11.83
CA ASP A 216 9.77 1.16 12.11
C ASP A 216 8.82 0.72 13.25
N TRP A 217 8.15 -0.43 13.08
CA TRP A 217 7.25 -0.96 14.11
C TRP A 217 7.98 -1.86 15.10
N ILE A 218 8.23 -1.32 16.29
CA ILE A 218 8.79 -2.10 17.39
C ILE A 218 7.73 -3.09 17.91
N CYS A 219 8.07 -4.37 17.99
CA CYS A 219 7.15 -5.42 18.43
C CYS A 219 6.87 -5.41 19.94
N ARG A 220 7.77 -4.82 20.74
CA ARG A 220 7.70 -4.81 22.21
C ARG A 220 8.16 -3.47 22.75
N ASN A 221 7.53 -3.00 23.82
CA ASN A 221 7.97 -1.78 24.50
C ASN A 221 9.44 -1.92 24.93
N ILE A 222 10.23 -0.87 24.69
CA ILE A 222 11.62 -0.78 25.14
C ILE A 222 11.78 0.41 26.07
N ILE A 223 12.74 0.33 26.98
CA ILE A 223 13.07 1.42 27.90
C ILE A 223 14.47 1.89 27.55
N VAL A 224 14.60 3.18 27.22
CA VAL A 224 15.85 3.84 26.86
C VAL A 224 16.03 5.03 27.79
N ASN A 225 17.06 5.01 28.62
CA ASN A 225 17.35 6.05 29.64
C ASN A 225 16.12 6.44 30.48
N GLY A 226 15.37 5.46 30.98
CA GLY A 226 14.15 5.69 31.78
C GLY A 226 12.91 6.08 30.97
N LYS A 227 13.03 6.46 29.69
CA LYS A 227 11.89 6.73 28.79
C LYS A 227 11.39 5.42 28.18
N LYS A 228 10.08 5.16 28.32
CA LYS A 228 9.40 4.00 27.70
C LYS A 228 8.96 4.35 26.29
N ILE A 229 9.57 3.71 25.30
CA ILE A 229 9.15 3.77 23.89
C ILE A 229 8.12 2.66 23.69
N LYS A 230 6.90 3.04 23.31
CA LYS A 230 5.77 2.11 23.17
C LYS A 230 5.78 1.47 21.79
N ALA A 231 5.37 0.21 21.73
CA ALA A 231 5.00 -0.44 20.48
C ALA A 231 3.68 0.16 19.98
N ASN A 232 3.74 1.06 19.00
CA ASN A 232 2.59 1.70 18.36
C ASN A 232 2.64 1.51 16.83
N TRP A 233 1.52 1.85 16.18
CA TRP A 233 1.37 1.76 14.72
C TRP A 233 2.07 2.89 13.97
N GLU A 234 2.26 4.04 14.62
CA GLU A 234 2.97 5.17 14.03
C GLU A 234 4.46 4.87 13.81
N GLY A 235 4.98 3.88 14.54
CA GLY A 235 6.38 3.49 14.51
C GLY A 235 7.27 4.45 15.28
N VAL A 236 8.59 4.27 15.12
CA VAL A 236 9.59 5.07 15.83
C VAL A 236 9.63 6.49 15.28
N SER A 237 9.41 7.48 16.15
CA SER A 237 9.56 8.90 15.79
C SER A 237 11.03 9.31 15.63
N LYS A 238 11.31 10.43 14.94
CA LYS A 238 12.68 10.99 14.82
C LYS A 238 13.38 11.18 16.16
N GLU A 239 12.65 11.63 17.17
CA GLU A 239 13.20 11.87 18.51
C GLU A 239 13.55 10.56 19.22
N GLU A 240 12.67 9.57 19.15
CA GLU A 240 12.90 8.24 19.70
C GLU A 240 14.04 7.52 18.97
N LEU A 241 14.14 7.69 17.65
CA LEU A 241 15.21 7.13 16.83
C LEU A 241 16.59 7.62 17.29
N LYS A 242 16.72 8.92 17.57
CA LYS A 242 17.96 9.50 18.12
C LYS A 242 18.30 8.90 19.49
N LEU A 243 17.32 8.74 20.37
CA LEU A 243 17.52 8.13 21.68
C LEU A 243 17.97 6.67 21.56
N ILE A 244 17.31 5.88 20.70
CA ILE A 244 17.63 4.48 20.44
C ILE A 244 19.07 4.35 19.92
N LYS A 245 19.43 5.12 18.88
CA LYS A 245 20.76 5.04 18.26
C LYS A 245 21.89 5.44 19.22
N ASN A 246 21.64 6.43 20.07
CA ASN A 246 22.67 6.94 20.97
C ASN A 246 22.85 6.07 22.22
N SER A 247 21.75 5.59 22.81
CA SER A 247 21.77 5.04 24.18
C SER A 247 21.41 3.57 24.28
N TYR A 248 20.69 3.01 23.31
CA TYR A 248 20.28 1.61 23.35
C TYR A 248 21.36 0.72 22.71
N LYS A 249 21.69 -0.40 23.37
CA LYS A 249 22.76 -1.33 22.90
C LYS A 249 22.26 -2.73 22.57
N LYS A 250 21.03 -3.07 22.98
CA LYS A 250 20.45 -4.40 22.74
C LYS A 250 19.77 -4.45 21.37
N LYS A 251 19.64 -5.66 20.81
CA LYS A 251 18.85 -5.85 19.60
C LYS A 251 17.38 -5.54 19.85
N ILE A 252 16.72 -5.00 18.82
CA ILE A 252 15.32 -4.61 18.84
C ILE A 252 14.55 -5.51 17.87
N LEU A 253 13.35 -5.93 18.27
CA LEU A 253 12.46 -6.68 17.39
C LEU A 253 11.59 -5.71 16.61
N ILE A 254 11.76 -5.70 15.29
CA ILE A 254 11.00 -4.86 14.36
C ILE A 254 10.16 -5.76 13.46
N LYS A 255 8.93 -5.33 13.19
CA LYS A 255 8.04 -5.97 12.22
C LYS A 255 8.20 -5.27 10.88
N TYR A 256 8.73 -5.98 9.89
CA TYR A 256 8.84 -5.46 8.53
C TYR A 256 7.53 -5.65 7.77
N GLY A 257 7.09 -4.59 7.10
CA GLY A 257 5.98 -4.64 6.14
C GLY A 257 6.41 -5.18 4.79
N ILE A 258 5.42 -5.45 3.94
CA ILE A 258 5.65 -5.61 2.50
C ILE A 258 5.66 -4.20 1.92
N PRO A 259 6.71 -3.81 1.16
CA PRO A 259 6.76 -2.51 0.48
C PRO A 259 5.59 -2.39 -0.50
N PHE A 260 4.69 -1.42 -0.33
CA PHE A 260 3.50 -1.33 -1.18
C PHE A 260 3.71 -0.43 -2.40
N THR A 261 4.74 0.41 -2.41
CA THR A 261 5.05 1.31 -3.55
C THR A 261 5.11 0.63 -4.93
N PRO A 262 5.56 -0.63 -5.11
CA PRO A 262 5.52 -1.30 -6.42
C PRO A 262 4.10 -1.46 -6.97
N ALA A 263 3.09 -1.51 -6.10
CA ALA A 263 1.69 -1.59 -6.48
C ALA A 263 1.25 -0.35 -7.26
N PHE A 264 1.68 0.84 -6.85
CA PHE A 264 1.39 2.08 -7.57
C PHE A 264 2.05 2.12 -8.95
N LEU A 265 3.26 1.54 -9.09
CA LEU A 265 3.91 1.40 -10.39
C LEU A 265 3.09 0.49 -11.32
N ILE A 266 2.69 -0.68 -10.81
CA ILE A 266 1.86 -1.63 -11.57
C ILE A 266 0.53 -0.96 -11.97
N GLY A 267 -0.14 -0.30 -11.03
CA GLY A 267 -1.40 0.40 -11.29
C GLY A 267 -1.25 1.52 -12.33
N PHE A 268 -0.18 2.30 -12.26
CA PHE A 268 0.10 3.36 -13.22
C PHE A 268 0.42 2.80 -14.62
N LEU A 269 1.20 1.72 -14.72
CA LEU A 269 1.51 1.08 -16.01
C LEU A 269 0.25 0.48 -16.65
N ILE A 270 -0.62 -0.17 -15.87
CA ILE A 270 -1.91 -0.69 -16.35
C ILE A 270 -2.79 0.47 -16.85
N LEU A 271 -2.86 1.58 -16.11
CA LEU A 271 -3.58 2.77 -16.52
C LEU A 271 -3.10 3.28 -17.89
N LEU A 272 -1.78 3.38 -18.09
CA LEU A 272 -1.19 3.80 -19.37
C LEU A 272 -1.49 2.81 -20.50
N LEU A 273 -1.40 1.50 -20.23
CA LEU A 273 -1.70 0.45 -21.22
C LEU A 273 -3.16 0.49 -21.67
N MET A 274 -4.10 0.67 -20.73
CA MET A 274 -5.52 0.88 -21.04
C MET A 274 -5.71 2.20 -21.81
N GLY A 275 -4.98 3.25 -21.40
CA GLY A 275 -4.84 4.54 -22.09
C GLY A 275 -4.57 4.39 -23.57
N TRP A 276 -3.51 3.66 -23.86
CA TRP A 276 -3.01 3.45 -25.21
C TRP A 276 -3.93 2.58 -26.07
N LYS A 277 -4.58 1.56 -25.47
CA LYS A 277 -5.55 0.70 -26.17
C LYS A 277 -6.91 1.37 -26.43
N GLY A 278 -7.11 2.61 -25.98
CA GLY A 278 -8.35 3.35 -26.23
C GLY A 278 -9.55 2.83 -25.44
N TRP A 279 -9.35 2.14 -24.31
CA TRP A 279 -10.42 1.65 -23.43
C TRP A 279 -11.19 2.77 -22.68
N TRP A 280 -11.09 4.00 -23.18
CA TRP A 280 -11.61 5.22 -22.55
C TRP A 280 -12.79 5.83 -23.30
N VAL A 281 -13.45 5.02 -24.14
CA VAL A 281 -14.75 5.34 -24.77
C VAL A 281 -15.85 4.76 -23.90
#